data_AF-A0A229UQX3-F1
#
_entry.id   AF-A0A229UQX3-F1
#
_cell.length_a   1.000
_cell.length_b   1.000
_cell.length_c   1.000
_cell.angle_alpha   90.00
_cell.angle_beta   90.00
_cell.angle_gamma   90.00
#
_symmetry.space_group_name_H-M   'P 1'
#
loop_
_entity.id
_entity.type
_entity.pdbx_description
1 polymer ?
#
loop_
_entity_poly.entity_id
_entity_poly.type
_entity_poly.pdbx_seq_one_letter_code
_entity_poly.pdbx_strand_id
1 'polypeptide(L)' 'MAETYRKSKIEHYLERLLIRKQGLIRQLEMAGLEQSCEFIRGQLSATDMIIWELASEFDFINLINDGRDVHDSESRTKST' A
#
# COMPACT_ATOMS: atom_id res chain seq x y z
N MET A 1 -3.02 -7.69 24.84
CA MET A 1 -4.25 -7.26 24.12
C MET A 1 -4.08 -5.93 23.38
N ALA A 2 -3.68 -4.83 24.04
CA ALA A 2 -3.50 -3.53 23.39
C ALA A 2 -2.40 -3.48 22.31
N GLU A 3 -1.39 -4.34 22.41
CA GLU A 3 -0.30 -4.44 21.43
C GLU A 3 -0.73 -5.15 20.13
N THR A 4 -1.47 -6.27 20.25
CA THR A 4 -2.02 -7.02 19.11
C THR A 4 -2.98 -6.17 18.30
N TYR A 5 -3.86 -5.40 18.96
CA TYR A 5 -4.76 -4.46 18.27
C TYR A 5 -3.99 -3.36 17.51
N ARG A 6 -2.91 -2.84 18.10
CA ARG A 6 -2.04 -1.87 17.43
C ARG A 6 -1.37 -2.48 16.20
N LYS A 7 -0.81 -3.70 16.30
CA LYS A 7 -0.19 -4.40 15.17
C LYS A 7 -1.18 -4.63 14.03
N SER A 8 -2.38 -5.16 14.29
CA SER A 8 -3.40 -5.37 13.24
C SER A 8 -3.86 -4.07 12.57
N LYS A 9 -3.93 -2.96 13.33
CA LYS A 9 -4.28 -1.66 12.75
C LYS A 9 -3.18 -1.13 11.82
N ILE A 10 -1.91 -1.30 12.19
CA ILE A 10 -0.76 -0.91 11.37
C ILE A 10 -0.67 -1.77 10.11
N GLU A 11 -0.88 -3.08 10.24
CA GLU A 11 -0.95 -4.00 9.10
C GLU A 11 -1.97 -3.53 8.07
N HIS A 12 -3.19 -3.20 8.50
CA HIS A 12 -4.22 -2.67 7.61
C HIS A 12 -3.85 -1.32 6.97
N TYR A 13 -3.15 -0.44 7.70
CA TYR A 13 -2.64 0.81 7.10
C TYR A 13 -1.58 0.54 6.04
N LEU A 14 -0.67 -0.42 6.28
CA LEU A 14 0.35 -0.82 5.32
C LEU A 14 -0.28 -1.38 4.03
N GLU A 15 -1.31 -2.22 4.14
CA GLU A 15 -2.08 -2.71 2.98
C GLU A 15 -2.62 -1.55 2.12
N ARG A 16 -3.24 -0.54 2.77
CA ARG A 16 -3.78 0.63 2.06
C ARG A 16 -2.69 1.47 1.39
N LEU A 17 -1.53 1.61 2.03
CA LEU A 17 -0.38 2.31 1.44
C LEU A 17 0.18 1.56 0.23
N LEU A 18 0.23 0.22 0.28
CA LEU A 18 0.62 -0.62 -0.85
C LEU A 18 -0.33 -0.47 -2.05
N ILE A 19 -1.66 -0.43 -1.80
CA ILE A 19 -2.65 -0.15 -2.85
C ILE A 19 -2.41 1.24 -3.46
N ARG A 20 -2.17 2.26 -2.62
CA ARG A 20 -1.90 3.63 -3.09
C ARG A 20 -0.61 3.69 -3.91
N LYS A 21 0.44 2.99 -3.48
CA LYS A 21 1.70 2.85 -4.23
C LYS A 21 1.44 2.29 -5.63
N GLN A 22 0.69 1.19 -5.74
CA GLN A 22 0.32 0.62 -7.04
C GLN A 22 -0.47 1.62 -7.90
N GLY A 23 -1.40 2.38 -7.31
CA GLY A 23 -2.12 3.44 -8.02
C GLY A 23 -1.21 4.53 -8.59
N LEU A 24 -0.22 4.98 -7.82
CA LEU A 24 0.77 5.97 -8.27
C LEU A 24 1.66 5.42 -9.39
N ILE A 25 2.06 4.16 -9.31
CA ILE A 25 2.83 3.49 -10.38
C ILE A 25 2.00 3.47 -11.68
N ARG A 26 0.73 3.06 -11.62
CA ARG A 26 -0.15 3.06 -12.80
C ARG A 26 -0.33 4.47 -13.38
N GLN A 27 -0.43 5.49 -12.55
CA GLN A 27 -0.51 6.88 -13.01
C GLN A 27 0.75 7.34 -13.75
N LEU A 28 1.93 6.83 -13.39
CA LEU A 28 3.17 7.11 -14.13
C LEU A 28 3.21 6.45 -15.52
N GLU A 29 2.45 5.38 -15.71
CA GLU A 29 2.35 4.65 -16.98
C GLU A 29 1.26 5.23 -17.91
N MET A 30 0.41 6.12 -17.40
CA MET A 30 -0.66 6.75 -18.17
C MET A 30 -0.12 7.88 -19.07
N ALA A 31 -0.42 7.80 -20.36
CA ALA A 31 -0.16 8.87 -21.31
C ALA A 31 -0.96 10.14 -20.95
N GLY A 32 -0.37 11.32 -21.19
CA GLY A 32 -1.03 12.61 -20.94
C GLY A 32 -0.86 13.17 -19.52
N LEU A 33 -0.03 12.52 -18.68
CA LEU A 33 0.31 13.00 -17.33
C LEU A 33 1.77 13.46 -17.22
N GLU A 34 2.44 13.80 -18.32
CA GLU A 34 3.87 14.12 -18.36
C GLU A 34 4.24 15.28 -17.43
N GLN A 35 3.37 16.29 -17.31
CA GLN A 35 3.56 17.45 -16.43
C GLN A 35 3.41 17.10 -14.94
N SER A 36 2.71 16.00 -14.62
CA SER A 36 2.48 15.52 -13.26
C SER A 36 3.48 14.46 -12.82
N CYS A 37 4.33 13.95 -13.73
CA CYS A 37 5.26 12.86 -13.46
C CYS A 37 6.18 13.12 -12.26
N GLU A 38 6.76 14.31 -12.14
CA GLU A 38 7.63 14.64 -11.01
C GLU A 38 6.87 14.66 -9.68
N PHE A 39 5.67 15.23 -9.69
CA PHE A 39 4.79 15.23 -8.52
C PHE A 39 4.42 13.79 -8.10
N ILE A 40 4.01 12.95 -9.05
CA ILE A 40 3.63 11.56 -8.79
C ILE A 40 4.83 10.76 -8.27
N ARG A 41 6.03 10.96 -8.83
CA ARG A 41 7.28 10.36 -8.32
C ARG A 41 7.59 10.80 -6.90
N GLY A 42 7.40 12.08 -6.57
CA GLY A 42 7.54 12.58 -5.21
C GLY A 42 6.57 11.91 -4.24
N GLN A 43 5.29 11.76 -4.64
CA GLN A 43 4.29 11.04 -3.84
C GLN A 43 4.63 9.55 -3.67
N LEU A 44 5.13 8.92 -4.73
CA LEU A 44 5.55 7.52 -4.70
C LEU A 44 6.70 7.32 -3.72
N SER A 45 7.75 8.14 -3.81
CA SER A 45 8.90 8.10 -2.91
C SER A 45 8.51 8.33 -1.44
N ALA A 46 7.63 9.30 -1.17
CA ALA A 46 7.14 9.55 0.19
C ALA A 46 6.32 8.36 0.72
N THR A 47 5.50 7.74 -0.14
CA THR A 47 4.72 6.55 0.23
C THR A 47 5.63 5.37 0.55
N ASP A 48 6.68 5.15 -0.24
CA ASP A 48 7.67 4.09 -0.01
C ASP A 48 8.42 4.27 1.31
N MET A 49 8.81 5.50 1.65
CA MET A 49 9.45 5.79 2.94
C MET A 49 8.53 5.44 4.12
N ILE A 50 7.28 5.88 4.08
CA ILE A 50 6.30 5.60 5.16
C ILE A 50 6.07 4.09 5.31
N ILE A 51 5.94 3.36 4.19
CA ILE A 51 5.78 1.91 4.20
C ILE A 51 6.98 1.24 4.88
N TRP A 52 8.20 1.66 4.52
CA TRP A 52 9.42 1.07 5.06
C TRP A 52 9.59 1.36 6.55
N GLU A 53 9.36 2.61 6.98
CA GLU A 53 9.41 3.01 8.39
C GLU A 53 8.43 2.19 9.25
N LEU A 54 7.17 2.13 8.84
CA LEU A 54 6.14 1.37 9.57
C LEU A 54 6.40 -0.13 9.57
N ALA A 55 6.85 -0.69 8.45
CA ALA A 55 7.15 -2.11 8.39
C ALA A 55 8.37 -2.49 9.22
N SER A 56 9.39 -1.62 9.28
CA SER A 56 10.55 -1.83 10.14
C SER A 56 10.20 -1.68 11.61
N GLU A 57 9.36 -0.70 11.99
CA GLU A 57 8.99 -0.45 13.39
C GLU A 57 8.12 -1.58 13.97
N PHE A 58 7.29 -2.22 13.15
CA PHE A 58 6.30 -3.20 13.60
C PHE A 58 6.58 -4.64 13.16
N ASP A 59 7.76 -4.92 12.61
CA ASP A 59 8.22 -6.24 12.11
C ASP A 59 7.39 -6.79 10.92
N PHE A 60 6.90 -5.92 10.04
CA PHE A 60 6.15 -6.30 8.83
C PHE A 60 6.99 -6.32 7.54
N ILE A 61 8.33 -6.38 7.63
CA ILE A 61 9.22 -6.43 6.46
C ILE A 61 8.83 -7.54 5.46
N ASN A 62 8.38 -8.69 5.97
CA ASN A 62 7.93 -9.81 5.13
C ASN A 62 6.70 -9.46 4.27
N LEU A 63 5.82 -8.58 4.75
CA LEU A 63 4.66 -8.11 3.99
C LEU A 63 5.06 -7.32 2.74
N ILE A 64 6.19 -6.59 2.80
CA ILE A 64 6.73 -5.82 1.68
C ILE A 64 7.38 -6.77 0.65
N ASN A 65 8.12 -7.77 1.13
CA ASN A 65 8.92 -8.65 0.27
C ASN A 65 8.07 -9.70 -0.47
N ASP A 66 6.96 -10.15 0.11
CA ASP A 66 6.14 -11.22 -0.47
C ASP A 66 5.29 -10.78 -1.68
N GLY A 67 5.38 -9.51 -2.12
CA GLY A 67 4.80 -9.06 -3.38
C GLY A 67 3.33 -9.49 -3.57
N ARG A 68 2.56 -9.56 -2.47
CA ARG A 68 1.24 -10.17 -2.54
C ARG A 68 0.34 -9.30 -3.42
N ASP A 69 -0.01 -9.87 -4.57
CA ASP A 69 -1.28 -9.67 -5.25
C ASP A 69 -2.40 -9.79 -4.21
N VAL A 70 -2.74 -8.69 -3.55
CA VAL A 70 -3.98 -8.59 -2.78
C VAL A 70 -5.10 -8.37 -3.79
N HIS A 71 -5.37 -9.41 -4.56
CA HIS A 71 -6.62 -9.58 -5.27
C HIS A 71 -7.20 -10.90 -4.80
N ASP A 72 -8.00 -10.83 -3.73
CA ASP A 72 -9.31 -11.48 -3.62
C ASP A 72 -9.69 -11.56 -2.14
N SER A 73 -10.58 -10.66 -1.71
CA SER A 73 -11.43 -10.84 -0.52
C SER A 73 -12.53 -9.79 -0.56
N GLU A 74 -13.53 -10.04 -1.40
CA GLU A 74 -14.97 -9.96 -1.06
C GLU A 74 -15.85 -10.08 -2.32
N SER A 75 -15.75 -11.23 -3.00
CA SER A 75 -16.87 -11.77 -3.78
C SER A 75 -17.62 -12.81 -2.91
N ARG A 76 -18.39 -12.37 -1.91
CA ARG A 76 -19.46 -13.20 -1.29
C ARG A 76 -20.23 -12.42 -0.22
N THR A 77 -21.35 -11.82 -0.63
CA THR A 77 -22.65 -11.73 0.09
C THR A 77 -23.51 -10.70 -0.66
N LYS A 78 -24.70 -10.96 -1.20
CA LYS A 78 -25.67 -12.07 -1.12
C LYS A 78 -26.43 -12.10 -2.46
N SER A 79 -26.63 -13.30 -3.02
CA SER A 79 -27.84 -13.56 -3.79
C SER A 79 -29.02 -13.50 -2.83
N THR A 80 -30.04 -12.72 -3.16
CA THR A 80 -31.39 -12.87 -2.63
C THR A 80 -32.35 -12.57 -3.77
#